data_AF-A0A5C1I868-F1
#
_entry.id   AF-A0A5C1I868-F1
#
_cell.length_a   1.000
_cell.length_b   1.000
_cell.length_c   1.000
_cell.angle_alpha   90.00
_cell.angle_beta   90.00
_cell.angle_gamma   90.00
#
_symmetry.space_group_name_H-M   'P 1'
#
loop_
_entity.id
_entity.type
_entity.pdbx_description
1 polymer ?
#
loop_
_entity_poly.entity_id
_entity_poly.type
_entity_poly.pdbx_seq_one_letter_code
_entity_poly.pdbx_strand_id
1 'polypeptide(L)'
;MIKTILAVLIITSSLLANGDVRAQTTIDSTGLSHVIANYNTAIDQQSHLYNGPEYEFYDPLIKGNAYVFDVKTFSSGNVNYNGALYNNIPMMYDINKDVVVTLLYNHFTKISLLSTWVPEFWLLNHHFVRINSDSTGKAALTTGFYDQLYKGANTQILARREKSIQTAAGSNNVESFFRESKSYYVKKGANYSSFGSKGALLDIFKDKKKELRQYIKTNNIDFSENFEQAITSVASYYDHLTN
;
A
#
# COMPACT_ATOMS: atom_id res chain seq x y z
N MET A 1 57.07 72.75 7.63
CA MET A 1 56.56 73.64 6.57
C MET A 1 55.23 73.03 6.09
N ILE A 2 54.04 73.48 6.53
CA ILE A 2 53.31 74.71 6.13
C ILE A 2 53.08 74.68 4.60
N LYS A 3 51.90 74.48 4.00
CA LYS A 3 50.56 75.16 4.02
C LYS A 3 49.66 74.27 3.11
N THR A 4 48.33 74.19 3.11
CA THR A 4 47.24 75.19 3.04
C THR A 4 45.93 74.38 3.13
N ILE A 5 45.13 74.50 4.19
CA ILE A 5 43.84 75.21 4.27
C ILE A 5 43.00 75.19 2.98
N LEU A 6 41.88 74.46 3.01
CA LEU A 6 40.64 74.90 2.38
C LEU A 6 39.48 74.65 3.36
N ALA A 7 38.85 75.75 3.76
CA ALA A 7 37.67 75.76 4.62
C ALA A 7 36.42 75.67 3.75
N VAL A 8 35.50 74.77 4.10
CA VAL A 8 34.08 74.91 3.75
C VAL A 8 33.26 74.60 5.00
N LEU A 9 32.66 75.65 5.53
CA LEU A 9 31.56 75.65 6.49
C LEU A 9 30.27 75.58 5.67
N ILE A 10 29.29 74.76 6.07
CA ILE A 10 27.87 75.14 6.29
C ILE A 10 27.01 73.90 6.65
N ILE A 11 26.58 73.88 7.91
CA ILE A 11 25.23 73.62 8.47
C ILE A 11 24.30 72.64 7.71
N THR A 12 23.82 71.57 8.37
CA THR A 12 22.42 71.43 8.86
C THR A 12 22.05 69.97 9.21
N SER A 13 21.15 69.87 10.19
CA SER A 13 20.18 68.79 10.42
C SER A 13 20.67 67.60 11.25
N SER A 14 20.50 67.72 12.57
CA SER A 14 20.28 66.58 13.46
C SER A 14 19.03 65.81 13.03
N LEU A 15 19.21 64.72 12.26
CA LEU A 15 18.22 63.65 12.16
C LEU A 15 18.49 62.66 13.29
N LEU A 16 17.78 62.84 14.40
CA LEU A 16 17.50 61.73 15.31
C LEU A 16 16.62 60.75 14.52
N ALA A 17 17.26 59.83 13.80
CA ALA A 17 16.58 58.64 13.34
C ALA A 17 16.26 57.82 14.60
N ASN A 18 15.03 57.97 15.10
CA ASN A 18 14.39 56.89 15.84
C ASN A 18 14.30 55.72 14.86
N GLY A 19 15.35 54.90 14.84
CA GLY A 19 15.28 53.59 14.23
C GLY A 19 14.29 52.80 15.05
N ASP A 20 13.03 52.80 14.63
CA ASP A 20 12.12 51.73 15.01
C ASP A 20 12.81 50.44 14.55
N VAL A 21 13.45 49.75 15.50
CA VAL A 21 13.86 48.37 15.32
C VAL A 21 12.55 47.60 15.23
N ARG A 22 12.03 47.51 14.00
CA ARG A 22 10.96 46.57 13.69
C ARG A 22 11.59 45.20 13.75
N ALA A 23 11.50 44.58 14.93
CA ALA A 23 11.58 43.13 15.03
C ALA A 23 10.59 42.58 14.00
N GLN A 24 11.09 41.86 13.01
CA GLN A 24 10.25 41.23 12.00
C GLN A 24 9.46 40.10 12.68
N THR A 25 8.27 40.44 13.18
CA THR A 25 7.27 39.52 13.76
C THR A 25 6.43 38.85 12.67
N THR A 26 6.95 38.75 11.46
CA THR A 26 6.39 37.87 10.44
C THR A 26 7.29 36.66 10.35
N ILE A 27 6.75 35.50 10.75
CA ILE A 27 7.31 34.21 10.35
C ILE A 27 7.45 34.30 8.82
N ASP A 28 8.69 34.35 8.34
CA ASP A 28 8.99 34.30 6.92
C ASP A 28 8.44 32.96 6.42
N SER A 29 7.23 32.99 5.85
CA SER A 29 6.53 31.80 5.40
C SER A 29 7.31 31.08 4.32
N THR A 30 8.12 31.82 3.56
CA THR A 30 9.05 31.27 2.56
C THR A 30 10.23 30.58 3.24
N GLY A 31 10.88 31.23 4.21
CA GLY A 31 11.94 30.63 5.02
C GLY A 31 11.48 29.37 5.78
N LEU A 32 10.31 29.40 6.42
CA LEU A 32 9.72 28.24 7.09
C LEU A 32 9.38 27.12 6.09
N SER A 33 8.83 27.45 4.91
CA SER A 33 8.57 26.47 3.86
C SER A 33 9.83 25.79 3.35
N HIS A 34 10.94 26.53 3.20
CA HIS A 34 12.23 25.97 2.82
C HIS A 34 12.82 25.07 3.91
N VAL A 35 12.70 25.46 5.18
CA VAL A 35 13.15 24.60 6.30
C VAL A 35 12.32 23.32 6.35
N ILE A 36 11.00 23.39 6.19
CA ILE A 36 10.11 22.21 6.13
C ILE A 36 10.47 21.33 4.93
N ALA A 37 10.68 21.91 3.74
CA ALA A 37 11.03 21.17 2.53
C ALA A 37 12.39 20.46 2.68
N ASN A 38 13.39 21.14 3.24
CA ASN A 38 14.71 20.57 3.48
C ASN A 38 14.66 19.49 4.56
N TYR A 39 13.90 19.71 5.63
CA TYR A 39 13.66 18.72 6.68
C TYR A 39 12.98 17.46 6.12
N ASN A 40 11.92 17.62 5.33
CA ASN A 40 11.24 16.51 4.67
C ASN A 40 12.18 15.77 3.71
N THR A 41 12.99 16.50 2.93
CA THR A 41 13.96 15.89 2.01
C THR A 41 15.03 15.09 2.75
N ALA A 42 15.56 15.62 3.85
CA ALA A 42 16.56 14.93 4.67
C ALA A 42 15.98 13.68 5.34
N ILE A 43 14.74 13.77 5.86
CA ILE A 43 14.03 12.62 6.43
C ILE A 43 13.69 11.59 5.36
N ASP A 44 13.27 12.00 4.17
CA ASP A 44 12.96 11.09 3.08
C ASP A 44 14.19 10.27 2.70
N GLN A 45 15.37 10.89 2.59
CA GLN A 45 16.63 10.20 2.31
C GLN A 45 17.06 9.25 3.44
N GLN A 46 16.72 9.59 4.69
CA GLN A 46 17.02 8.80 5.90
C GLN A 46 15.80 7.99 6.38
N SER A 47 14.80 7.82 5.52
CA SER A 47 13.51 7.28 5.94
C SER A 47 13.66 5.85 6.42
N HIS A 48 13.03 5.55 7.56
CA HIS A 48 12.93 4.18 8.08
C HIS A 48 12.22 3.22 7.11
N LEU A 49 11.57 3.72 6.05
CA LEU A 49 11.01 2.92 4.97
C LEU A 49 12.08 2.13 4.20
N TYR A 50 13.31 2.65 4.11
CA TYR A 50 14.36 2.13 3.23
C TYR A 50 15.39 1.25 3.95
N ASN A 51 14.92 0.25 4.70
CA ASN A 51 15.78 -0.64 5.49
C ASN A 51 15.65 -2.13 5.14
N GLY A 52 14.92 -2.44 4.07
CA GLY A 52 14.85 -3.79 3.54
C GLY A 52 15.97 -4.09 2.53
N PRO A 53 16.10 -5.36 2.10
CA PRO A 53 17.10 -5.73 1.11
C PRO A 53 16.78 -5.15 -0.27
N GLU A 54 17.82 -5.02 -1.11
CA GLU A 54 17.62 -4.77 -2.54
C GLU A 54 16.74 -5.87 -3.15
N TYR A 55 15.81 -5.47 -4.02
CA TYR A 55 14.89 -6.38 -4.68
C TYR A 55 15.63 -7.21 -5.73
N GLU A 56 15.60 -8.52 -5.55
CA GLU A 56 16.17 -9.48 -6.48
C GLU A 56 15.24 -9.72 -7.68
N PHE A 57 15.77 -9.53 -8.89
CA PHE A 57 15.03 -9.72 -10.13
C PHE A 57 14.90 -11.19 -10.52
N TYR A 58 13.85 -11.51 -11.28
CA TYR A 58 13.68 -12.81 -11.91
C TYR A 58 14.48 -12.92 -13.20
N ASP A 59 14.76 -14.16 -13.62
CA ASP A 59 15.30 -14.44 -14.95
C ASP A 59 14.35 -13.89 -16.03
N PRO A 60 14.81 -13.02 -16.94
CA PRO A 60 13.98 -12.45 -18.01
C PRO A 60 13.43 -13.48 -19.00
N LEU A 61 13.96 -14.70 -19.02
CA LEU A 61 13.44 -15.82 -19.84
C LEU A 61 12.15 -16.41 -19.28
N ILE A 62 11.80 -16.16 -18.01
CA ILE A 62 10.55 -16.63 -17.41
C ILE A 62 9.39 -15.84 -18.00
N LYS A 63 8.45 -16.54 -18.65
CA LYS A 63 7.28 -15.92 -19.27
C LYS A 63 6.33 -15.36 -18.21
N GLY A 64 5.84 -14.14 -18.43
CA GLY A 64 4.88 -13.48 -17.54
C GLY A 64 5.53 -12.43 -16.64
N ASN A 65 5.03 -12.28 -15.42
CA ASN A 65 5.57 -11.41 -14.38
C ASN A 65 5.01 -11.80 -13.01
N ALA A 66 5.70 -11.40 -11.94
CA ALA A 66 5.33 -11.71 -10.56
C ALA A 66 4.34 -10.73 -9.93
N TYR A 67 3.98 -9.63 -10.60
CA TYR A 67 3.28 -8.51 -9.99
C TYR A 67 1.76 -8.70 -9.95
N VAL A 68 1.14 -8.18 -8.90
CA VAL A 68 -0.32 -8.18 -8.74
C VAL A 68 -1.00 -7.46 -9.93
N PHE A 69 -2.11 -8.02 -10.41
CA PHE A 69 -2.90 -7.48 -11.52
C PHE A 69 -2.11 -7.26 -12.83
N ASP A 70 -0.96 -7.92 -12.97
CA ASP A 70 -0.04 -7.77 -14.11
C ASP A 70 0.47 -6.34 -14.34
N VAL A 71 0.42 -5.49 -13.31
CA VAL A 71 0.93 -4.12 -13.36
C VAL A 71 2.43 -4.12 -13.09
N LYS A 72 3.22 -3.95 -14.16
CA LYS A 72 4.70 -3.99 -14.12
C LYS A 72 5.36 -2.63 -13.82
N THR A 73 4.57 -1.62 -13.50
CA THR A 73 5.02 -0.25 -13.25
C THR A 73 4.77 0.13 -11.80
N PHE A 74 5.68 0.94 -11.24
CA PHE A 74 5.46 1.55 -9.93
C PHE A 74 4.21 2.41 -9.97
N SER A 75 3.31 2.15 -9.03
CA SER A 75 2.08 2.90 -8.84
C SER A 75 2.12 3.53 -7.46
N SER A 76 1.53 4.72 -7.34
CA SER A 76 1.41 5.38 -6.04
C SER A 76 0.52 4.55 -5.11
N GLY A 77 1.00 4.32 -3.89
CA GLY A 77 0.27 3.59 -2.86
C GLY A 77 0.61 4.11 -1.47
N ASN A 78 -0.09 3.57 -0.47
CA ASN A 78 0.16 3.90 0.93
C ASN A 78 0.58 2.63 1.66
N VAL A 79 1.50 2.72 2.61
CA VAL A 79 1.95 1.56 3.38
C VAL A 79 2.09 1.93 4.85
N ASN A 80 1.49 1.13 5.72
CA ASN A 80 1.83 1.17 7.13
C ASN A 80 3.08 0.31 7.31
N TYR A 81 4.16 0.91 7.80
CA TYR A 81 5.45 0.25 7.96
C TYR A 81 6.06 0.58 9.32
N ASN A 82 6.26 -0.44 10.14
CA ASN A 82 6.81 -0.32 11.48
C ASN A 82 6.09 0.75 12.35
N GLY A 83 4.77 0.84 12.23
CA GLY A 83 3.94 1.78 12.99
C GLY A 83 3.79 3.18 12.40
N ALA A 84 4.45 3.48 11.28
CA ALA A 84 4.31 4.75 10.57
C ALA A 84 3.56 4.56 9.24
N LEU A 85 2.65 5.49 8.93
CA LEU A 85 1.95 5.52 7.64
C LEU A 85 2.74 6.36 6.63
N TYR A 86 3.17 5.73 5.55
CA TYR A 86 3.81 6.37 4.42
C TYR A 86 2.80 6.50 3.28
N ASN A 87 2.60 7.71 2.80
CA ASN A 87 1.62 8.01 1.75
C ASN A 87 2.29 8.31 0.42
N ASN A 88 1.58 8.01 -0.67
CA ASN A 88 2.00 8.29 -2.05
C ASN A 88 3.38 7.72 -2.41
N ILE A 89 3.70 6.55 -1.86
CA ILE A 89 4.96 5.87 -2.11
C ILE A 89 4.86 5.14 -3.45
N PRO A 90 5.82 5.31 -4.37
CA PRO A 90 5.89 4.50 -5.57
C PRO A 90 6.18 3.05 -5.15
N MET A 91 5.24 2.15 -5.44
CA MET A 91 5.39 0.73 -5.09
C MET A 91 4.83 -0.22 -6.15
N MET A 92 5.31 -1.46 -6.10
CA MET A 92 4.74 -2.63 -6.76
C MET A 92 4.53 -3.70 -5.69
N TYR A 93 3.62 -4.65 -5.96
CA TYR A 93 3.43 -5.80 -5.09
C TYR A 93 3.75 -7.08 -5.86
N ASP A 94 4.82 -7.75 -5.45
CA ASP A 94 5.24 -9.04 -5.97
C ASP A 94 4.49 -10.15 -5.21
N ILE A 95 3.55 -10.79 -5.91
CA ILE A 95 2.70 -11.86 -5.37
C ILE A 95 3.31 -13.25 -5.51
N ASN A 96 4.53 -13.37 -6.05
CA ASN A 96 5.31 -14.59 -5.99
C ASN A 96 6.21 -14.62 -4.75
N LYS A 97 6.87 -13.50 -4.43
CA LYS A 97 7.68 -13.35 -3.21
C LYS A 97 6.88 -12.90 -1.99
N ASP A 98 5.65 -12.42 -2.19
CA ASP A 98 4.79 -11.86 -1.13
C ASP A 98 5.45 -10.64 -0.44
N VAL A 99 5.98 -9.71 -1.26
CA VAL A 99 6.70 -8.51 -0.80
C VAL A 99 6.22 -7.25 -1.51
N VAL A 100 6.16 -6.14 -0.76
CA VAL A 100 5.98 -4.80 -1.32
C VAL A 100 7.35 -4.27 -1.73
N VAL A 101 7.49 -3.86 -2.99
CA VAL A 101 8.71 -3.32 -3.56
C VAL A 101 8.54 -1.82 -3.75
N THR A 102 9.45 -1.01 -3.26
CA THR A 102 9.47 0.45 -3.46
C THR A 102 10.78 0.91 -4.09
N LEU A 103 10.83 2.19 -4.48
CA LEU A 103 12.06 2.84 -4.91
C LEU A 103 12.71 3.53 -3.71
N LEU A 104 14.03 3.37 -3.61
CA LEU A 104 14.85 4.21 -2.74
C LEU A 104 14.72 5.68 -3.15
N TYR A 105 15.13 6.61 -2.29
CA TYR A 105 15.13 8.06 -2.56
C TYR A 105 15.87 8.45 -3.86
N ASN A 106 16.76 7.59 -4.38
CA ASN A 106 17.46 7.79 -5.64
C ASN A 106 16.60 7.49 -6.90
N HIS A 107 15.38 7.00 -6.70
CA HIS A 107 14.39 6.66 -7.73
C HIS A 107 14.77 5.54 -8.72
N PHE A 108 15.85 4.78 -8.49
CA PHE A 108 16.23 3.65 -9.35
C PHE A 108 16.51 2.35 -8.60
N THR A 109 17.05 2.43 -7.37
CA THR A 109 17.28 1.24 -6.54
C THR A 109 15.94 0.74 -6.03
N LYS A 110 15.66 -0.54 -6.22
CA LYS A 110 14.43 -1.18 -5.77
C LYS A 110 14.68 -1.85 -4.42
N ILE A 111 13.86 -1.55 -3.44
CA ILE A 111 13.97 -2.09 -2.08
C ILE A 111 12.72 -2.93 -1.79
N SER A 112 12.92 -4.14 -1.27
CA SER A 112 11.84 -4.97 -0.76
C SER A 112 11.57 -4.58 0.68
N LEU A 113 10.37 -4.10 1.00
CA LEU A 113 9.99 -3.85 2.39
C LEU A 113 9.98 -5.17 3.17
N LEU A 114 10.39 -5.12 4.44
CA LEU A 114 10.32 -6.30 5.30
C LEU A 114 8.85 -6.63 5.56
N SER A 115 8.33 -7.72 4.98
CA SER A 115 6.89 -8.04 5.07
C SER A 115 6.41 -8.18 6.51
N THR A 116 7.26 -8.59 7.45
CA THR A 116 6.93 -8.66 8.89
C THR A 116 6.62 -7.30 9.52
N TRP A 117 7.09 -6.21 8.93
CA TRP A 117 6.87 -4.82 9.39
C TRP A 117 5.78 -4.10 8.62
N VAL A 118 5.21 -4.75 7.60
CA VAL A 118 4.06 -4.25 6.85
C VAL A 118 2.81 -4.95 7.36
N PRO A 119 2.03 -4.36 8.29
CA PRO A 119 0.72 -4.89 8.64
C PRO A 119 -0.31 -4.74 7.50
N GLU A 120 -0.22 -3.67 6.72
CA GLU A 120 -1.18 -3.37 5.65
C GLU A 120 -0.62 -2.35 4.65
N PHE A 121 -1.17 -2.35 3.43
CA PHE A 121 -0.88 -1.35 2.40
C PHE A 121 -2.05 -1.19 1.43
N TRP A 122 -2.07 -0.08 0.70
CA TRP A 122 -3.05 0.26 -0.30
C TRP A 122 -2.36 0.48 -1.64
N LEU A 123 -2.81 -0.23 -2.66
CA LEU A 123 -2.21 -0.19 -3.99
C LEU A 123 -3.27 -0.52 -5.04
N LEU A 124 -3.32 0.25 -6.12
CA LEU A 124 -4.22 0.01 -7.26
C LEU A 124 -5.70 -0.09 -6.86
N ASN A 125 -6.14 0.74 -5.89
CA ASN A 125 -7.49 0.73 -5.29
C ASN A 125 -7.84 -0.53 -4.48
N HIS A 126 -6.83 -1.34 -4.13
CA HIS A 126 -6.99 -2.48 -3.23
C HIS A 126 -6.34 -2.20 -1.87
N HIS A 127 -6.90 -2.81 -0.84
CA HIS A 127 -6.36 -2.77 0.53
C HIS A 127 -5.87 -4.17 0.89
N PHE A 128 -4.57 -4.31 1.10
CA PHE A 128 -3.94 -5.56 1.45
C PHE A 128 -3.60 -5.58 2.94
N VAL A 129 -3.98 -6.65 3.62
CA VAL A 129 -3.73 -6.86 5.06
C VAL A 129 -2.89 -8.10 5.26
N ARG A 130 -1.89 -8.02 6.14
CA ARG A 130 -1.05 -9.16 6.49
C ARG A 130 -1.74 -10.02 7.54
N ILE A 131 -1.89 -11.30 7.25
CA ILE A 131 -2.40 -12.28 8.19
C ILE A 131 -1.24 -13.14 8.66
N ASN A 132 -1.16 -13.35 9.98
CA ASN A 132 -0.23 -14.27 10.60
C ASN A 132 -0.97 -15.58 10.87
N SER A 133 -0.46 -16.68 10.34
CA SER A 133 -0.90 -18.02 10.73
C SER A 133 -0.51 -18.25 12.20
N ASP A 134 -1.46 -18.67 13.02
CA ASP A 134 -1.16 -19.08 14.40
C ASP A 134 -0.23 -20.30 14.40
N SER A 135 0.77 -20.30 15.29
CA SER A 135 1.73 -21.38 15.51
C SER A 135 1.07 -22.71 15.91
N THR A 136 -0.20 -22.68 16.32
CA THR A 136 -0.98 -23.90 16.63
C THR A 136 -1.43 -24.69 15.41
N GLY A 137 -1.22 -24.18 14.18
CA GLY A 137 -1.61 -24.86 12.93
C GLY A 137 -3.13 -24.95 12.70
N LYS A 138 -3.94 -24.31 13.56
CA LYS A 138 -5.40 -24.30 13.47
C LYS A 138 -5.95 -23.25 12.49
N ALA A 139 -5.14 -22.25 12.12
CA ALA A 139 -5.55 -21.26 11.15
C ALA A 139 -5.55 -21.88 9.74
N ALA A 140 -6.70 -21.82 9.06
CA ALA A 140 -6.84 -22.25 7.65
C ALA A 140 -6.09 -21.36 6.65
N LEU A 141 -5.22 -20.47 7.12
CA LEU A 141 -4.53 -19.45 6.34
C LEU A 141 -3.03 -19.62 6.50
N THR A 142 -2.32 -19.44 5.39
CA THR A 142 -0.88 -19.24 5.38
C THR A 142 -0.58 -17.80 5.81
N THR A 143 0.60 -17.59 6.40
CA THR A 143 1.06 -16.22 6.66
C THR A 143 1.31 -15.50 5.34
N GLY A 144 0.82 -14.28 5.20
CA GLY A 144 1.02 -13.48 3.99
C GLY A 144 0.04 -12.32 3.85
N PHE A 145 0.10 -11.61 2.73
CA PHE A 145 -0.84 -10.53 2.43
C PHE A 145 -2.11 -11.04 1.73
N TYR A 146 -3.25 -10.52 2.17
CA TYR A 146 -4.57 -10.82 1.64
C TYR A 146 -5.25 -9.53 1.20
N ASP A 147 -5.86 -9.54 0.02
CA ASP A 147 -6.69 -8.47 -0.49
C ASP A 147 -8.02 -8.44 0.26
N GLN A 148 -8.29 -7.37 0.99
CA GLN A 148 -9.51 -7.17 1.76
C GLN A 148 -10.62 -6.62 0.86
N LEU A 149 -11.32 -7.54 0.20
CA LEU A 149 -12.41 -7.21 -0.73
C LEU A 149 -13.66 -6.64 -0.03
N TYR A 150 -13.91 -7.05 1.22
CA TYR A 150 -15.02 -6.54 2.02
C TYR A 150 -14.67 -6.56 3.52
N LYS A 151 -15.09 -5.52 4.23
CA LYS A 151 -14.97 -5.38 5.68
C LYS A 151 -16.30 -4.89 6.26
N GLY A 152 -17.08 -5.82 6.79
CA GLY A 152 -18.29 -5.52 7.53
C GLY A 152 -18.06 -5.50 9.04
N ALA A 153 -19.14 -5.48 9.80
CA ALA A 153 -19.10 -5.48 11.27
C ALA A 153 -18.70 -6.86 11.81
N ASN A 154 -19.23 -7.91 11.20
CA ASN A 154 -19.10 -9.28 11.69
C ASN A 154 -18.36 -10.20 10.71
N THR A 155 -18.31 -9.81 9.43
CA THR A 155 -17.63 -10.60 8.40
C THR A 155 -16.62 -9.80 7.58
N GLN A 156 -15.63 -10.51 7.03
CA GLN A 156 -14.72 -9.98 6.02
C GLN A 156 -14.59 -10.98 4.88
N ILE A 157 -14.44 -10.46 3.66
CA ILE A 157 -14.04 -11.25 2.50
C ILE A 157 -12.60 -10.92 2.17
N LEU A 158 -11.79 -11.96 2.07
CA LEU A 158 -10.37 -11.90 1.81
C LEU A 158 -10.04 -12.72 0.56
N ALA A 159 -9.18 -12.20 -0.29
CA ALA A 159 -8.60 -12.94 -1.40
C ALA A 159 -7.09 -13.07 -1.23
N ARG A 160 -6.58 -14.31 -1.29
CA ARG A 160 -5.16 -14.59 -1.46
C ARG A 160 -4.88 -14.65 -2.96
N ARG A 161 -3.96 -13.82 -3.42
CA ARG A 161 -3.50 -13.76 -4.81
C ARG A 161 -2.05 -14.18 -4.82
N GLU A 162 -1.72 -15.19 -5.60
CA GLU A 162 -0.38 -15.76 -5.63
C GLU A 162 0.03 -16.04 -7.07
N LYS A 163 1.33 -15.92 -7.33
CA LYS A 163 1.95 -16.45 -8.54
C LYS A 163 3.04 -17.43 -8.15
N SER A 164 3.16 -18.52 -8.90
CA SER A 164 4.24 -19.50 -8.75
C SER A 164 4.95 -19.68 -10.08
N ILE A 165 6.26 -19.93 -10.06
CA ILE A 165 7.00 -20.28 -11.28
C ILE A 165 6.79 -21.77 -11.54
N GLN A 166 6.33 -22.09 -12.73
CA GLN A 166 6.09 -23.46 -13.20
C GLN A 166 6.96 -23.72 -14.42
N THR A 167 7.35 -24.98 -14.62
CA THR A 167 8.08 -25.42 -15.81
C THR A 167 7.23 -26.38 -16.64
N ALA A 168 7.24 -26.20 -17.96
CA ALA A 168 6.66 -27.16 -18.90
C ALA A 168 7.74 -27.65 -19.87
N ALA A 169 7.78 -28.96 -20.10
CA ALA A 169 8.60 -29.56 -21.15
C ALA A 169 7.89 -29.39 -22.50
N GLY A 170 8.51 -28.65 -23.41
CA GLY A 170 8.17 -28.62 -24.82
C GLY A 170 8.95 -29.68 -25.59
N SER A 171 8.68 -29.80 -26.89
CA SER A 171 9.30 -30.82 -27.74
C SER A 171 10.83 -30.73 -27.81
N ASN A 172 11.41 -29.53 -27.69
CA ASN A 172 12.86 -29.27 -27.80
C ASN A 172 13.43 -28.35 -26.70
N ASN A 173 12.62 -27.87 -25.75
CA ASN A 173 13.05 -26.93 -24.71
C ASN A 173 12.21 -27.07 -23.43
N VAL A 174 12.77 -26.62 -22.30
CA VAL A 174 12.01 -26.42 -21.05
C VAL A 174 11.67 -24.94 -20.95
N GLU A 175 10.40 -24.63 -20.77
CA GLU A 175 9.93 -23.25 -20.60
C GLU A 175 9.49 -23.02 -19.16
N SER A 176 9.88 -21.87 -18.59
CA SER A 176 9.43 -21.42 -17.27
C SER A 176 8.42 -20.29 -17.42
N PHE A 177 7.36 -20.28 -16.62
CA PHE A 177 6.32 -19.26 -16.67
C PHE A 177 5.68 -19.03 -15.29
N PHE A 178 5.18 -17.81 -15.06
CA PHE A 178 4.36 -17.52 -13.89
C PHE A 178 2.94 -18.07 -14.07
N ARG A 179 2.49 -18.87 -13.11
CA ARG A 179 1.12 -19.35 -12.99
C ARG A 179 0.44 -18.65 -11.83
N GLU A 180 -0.66 -17.97 -12.12
CA GLU A 180 -1.49 -17.30 -11.10
C GLU A 180 -2.47 -18.28 -10.44
N SER A 181 -2.71 -18.07 -9.15
CA SER A 181 -3.75 -18.72 -8.36
C SER A 181 -4.43 -17.72 -7.45
N LYS A 182 -5.74 -17.92 -7.22
CA LYS A 182 -6.55 -17.10 -6.32
C LYS A 182 -7.35 -18.01 -5.38
N SER A 183 -7.37 -17.67 -4.10
CA SER A 183 -8.16 -18.36 -3.08
C SER A 183 -8.95 -17.35 -2.26
N TYR A 184 -10.19 -17.69 -1.90
CA TYR A 184 -11.07 -16.79 -1.16
C TYR A 184 -11.41 -17.32 0.21
N TYR A 185 -11.57 -16.41 1.16
CA TYR A 185 -11.81 -16.73 2.56
C TYR A 185 -12.86 -15.79 3.16
N VAL A 186 -13.70 -16.36 4.01
CA VAL A 186 -14.56 -15.59 4.91
C VAL A 186 -13.89 -15.57 6.27
N LYS A 187 -13.70 -14.37 6.84
CA LYS A 187 -13.47 -14.20 8.27
C LYS A 187 -14.82 -13.95 8.94
N LYS A 188 -15.19 -14.74 9.94
CA LYS A 188 -16.38 -14.54 10.77
C LYS A 188 -15.99 -14.68 12.24
N GLY A 189 -16.00 -13.56 12.98
CA GLY A 189 -15.38 -13.48 14.29
C GLY A 189 -13.88 -13.82 14.22
N ALA A 190 -13.43 -14.81 14.99
CA ALA A 190 -12.04 -15.28 14.99
C ALA A 190 -11.73 -16.36 13.94
N ASN A 191 -12.75 -16.92 13.27
CA ASN A 191 -12.59 -18.07 12.39
C ASN A 191 -12.43 -17.65 10.93
N TYR A 192 -11.58 -18.38 10.22
CA TYR A 192 -11.37 -18.24 8.78
C TYR A 192 -11.79 -19.52 8.07
N SER A 193 -12.57 -19.36 7.00
CA SER A 193 -13.06 -20.48 6.18
C SER A 193 -12.80 -20.22 4.70
N SER A 194 -12.08 -21.12 4.04
CA SER A 194 -11.84 -21.06 2.60
C SER A 194 -13.10 -21.46 1.81
N PHE A 195 -13.32 -20.85 0.65
CA PHE A 195 -14.37 -21.23 -0.26
C PHE A 195 -13.99 -20.95 -1.72
N GLY A 196 -14.57 -21.71 -2.65
CA GLY A 196 -14.32 -21.55 -4.09
C GLY A 196 -15.59 -21.52 -4.93
N SER A 197 -16.77 -21.50 -4.32
CA SER A 197 -18.04 -21.55 -5.04
C SER A 197 -19.17 -20.85 -4.28
N LYS A 198 -20.24 -20.49 -5.00
CA LYS A 198 -21.50 -20.00 -4.43
C LYS A 198 -22.04 -20.94 -3.35
N GLY A 199 -22.00 -22.25 -3.61
CA GLY A 199 -22.49 -23.26 -2.65
C GLY A 199 -21.70 -23.23 -1.35
N ALA A 200 -20.37 -23.25 -1.44
CA ALA A 200 -19.48 -23.22 -0.29
C ALA A 200 -19.62 -21.91 0.53
N LEU A 201 -19.75 -20.75 -0.13
CA LEU A 201 -20.00 -19.48 0.56
C LEU A 201 -21.32 -19.52 1.35
N LEU A 202 -22.39 -20.02 0.72
CA LEU A 202 -23.70 -20.16 1.37
C LEU A 202 -23.72 -21.18 2.50
N ASP A 203 -22.81 -22.17 2.48
CA ASP A 203 -22.65 -23.13 3.57
C ASP A 203 -21.94 -22.51 4.78
N ILE A 204 -21.00 -21.58 4.55
CA ILE A 204 -20.40 -20.77 5.63
C ILE A 204 -21.48 -19.90 6.30
N PHE A 205 -22.40 -19.33 5.51
CA PHE A 205 -23.54 -18.52 5.98
C PHE A 205 -24.84 -19.34 6.13
N LYS A 206 -24.74 -20.59 6.59
CA LYS A 206 -25.87 -21.52 6.65
C LYS A 206 -27.09 -21.00 7.41
N ASP A 207 -26.87 -20.15 8.41
CA ASP A 207 -27.90 -19.55 9.27
C ASP A 207 -28.81 -18.56 8.53
N LYS A 208 -28.38 -18.01 7.39
CA LYS A 208 -29.17 -17.10 6.54
C LYS A 208 -29.22 -17.57 5.08
N LYS A 209 -29.00 -18.87 4.85
CA LYS A 209 -28.83 -19.44 3.51
C LYS A 209 -30.06 -19.24 2.60
N LYS A 210 -31.27 -19.27 3.16
CA LYS A 210 -32.52 -19.10 2.40
C LYS A 210 -32.66 -17.66 1.91
N GLU A 211 -32.42 -16.71 2.78
CA GLU A 211 -32.48 -15.27 2.54
C GLU A 211 -31.40 -14.86 1.52
N LEU A 212 -30.18 -15.36 1.67
CA LEU A 212 -29.09 -15.10 0.73
C LEU A 212 -29.40 -15.66 -0.67
N ARG A 213 -29.98 -16.86 -0.77
CA ARG A 213 -30.42 -17.42 -2.06
C ARG A 213 -31.47 -16.55 -2.73
N GLN A 214 -32.42 -16.05 -1.95
CA GLN A 214 -33.45 -15.14 -2.46
C GLN A 214 -32.83 -13.83 -2.94
N TYR A 215 -31.92 -13.24 -2.17
CA TYR A 215 -31.21 -12.02 -2.54
C TYR A 215 -30.41 -12.17 -3.83
N ILE A 216 -29.64 -13.26 -3.96
CA ILE A 216 -28.88 -13.59 -5.18
C ILE A 216 -29.82 -13.67 -6.40
N LYS A 217 -30.96 -14.34 -6.25
CA LYS A 217 -31.95 -14.49 -7.33
C LYS A 217 -32.61 -13.16 -7.68
N THR A 218 -33.10 -12.42 -6.70
CA THR A 218 -33.83 -11.15 -6.91
C THR A 218 -32.95 -10.08 -7.55
N ASN A 219 -31.66 -10.03 -7.21
CA ASN A 219 -30.73 -9.05 -7.73
C ASN A 219 -29.93 -9.55 -8.94
N ASN A 220 -30.26 -10.72 -9.49
CA ASN A 220 -29.57 -11.34 -10.62
C ASN A 220 -28.03 -11.39 -10.44
N ILE A 221 -27.56 -11.75 -9.24
CA ILE A 221 -26.13 -11.80 -8.94
C ILE A 221 -25.51 -13.03 -9.59
N ASP A 222 -24.64 -12.79 -10.57
CA ASP A 222 -23.92 -13.84 -11.28
C ASP A 222 -22.51 -14.07 -10.71
N PHE A 223 -22.28 -15.26 -10.17
CA PHE A 223 -20.99 -15.69 -9.64
C PHE A 223 -19.98 -16.09 -10.72
N SER A 224 -20.44 -16.35 -11.95
CA SER A 224 -19.60 -16.75 -13.07
C SER A 224 -19.03 -15.55 -13.84
N GLU A 225 -19.78 -14.45 -13.91
CA GLU A 225 -19.35 -13.23 -14.58
C GLU A 225 -18.38 -12.42 -13.72
N ASN A 226 -18.77 -12.09 -12.48
CA ASN A 226 -17.94 -11.33 -11.55
C ASN A 226 -17.97 -11.93 -10.15
N PHE A 227 -17.12 -12.93 -9.93
CA PHE A 227 -17.05 -13.66 -8.67
C PHE A 227 -16.76 -12.75 -7.47
N GLU A 228 -15.80 -11.82 -7.58
CA GLU A 228 -15.42 -10.92 -6.46
C GLU A 228 -16.54 -9.95 -6.10
N GLN A 229 -17.25 -9.39 -7.09
CA GLN A 229 -18.42 -8.54 -6.84
C GLN A 229 -19.59 -9.35 -6.24
N ALA A 230 -19.80 -10.59 -6.69
CA ALA A 230 -20.85 -11.45 -6.18
C ALA A 230 -20.64 -11.82 -4.70
N ILE A 231 -19.41 -12.24 -4.34
CA ILE A 231 -19.10 -12.65 -2.96
C ILE A 231 -19.16 -11.47 -1.98
N THR A 232 -18.72 -10.27 -2.41
CA THR A 232 -18.77 -9.06 -1.58
C THR A 232 -20.21 -8.57 -1.40
N SER A 233 -21.04 -8.61 -2.44
CA SER A 233 -22.47 -8.26 -2.36
C SER A 233 -23.22 -9.21 -1.42
N VAL A 234 -22.96 -10.52 -1.51
CA VAL A 234 -23.58 -11.52 -0.63
C VAL A 234 -23.12 -11.38 0.82
N ALA A 235 -21.83 -11.14 1.07
CA ALA A 235 -21.30 -10.91 2.41
C ALA A 235 -21.87 -9.63 3.03
N SER A 236 -21.97 -8.55 2.25
CA SER A 236 -22.59 -7.30 2.69
C SER A 236 -24.06 -7.48 3.09
N TYR A 237 -24.82 -8.22 2.29
CA TYR A 237 -26.21 -8.52 2.63
C TYR A 237 -26.34 -9.45 3.84
N TYR A 238 -25.42 -10.41 4.01
CA TYR A 238 -25.37 -11.25 5.20
C TYR A 238 -25.15 -10.42 6.47
N ASP A 239 -24.21 -9.49 6.46
CA ASP A 239 -23.97 -8.59 7.59
C ASP A 239 -25.20 -7.72 7.87
N HIS A 240 -25.88 -7.19 6.85
CA HIS A 240 -27.14 -6.47 7.03
C HIS A 240 -28.24 -7.32 7.73
N LEU A 241 -28.31 -8.63 7.48
CA LEU A 241 -29.28 -9.53 8.11
C LEU A 241 -28.92 -9.94 9.54
N THR A 242 -27.69 -9.69 9.97
CA THR A 242 -27.14 -10.17 11.26
C THR A 242 -26.66 -9.06 12.18
N ASN A 243 -26.75 -7.81 11.73
CA ASN A 243 -26.57 -6.60 12.53
C ASN A 243 -27.85 -6.17 13.23
#